data_AF-A0A8T2ZGN8-F1
#
_entry.id   AF-A0A8T2ZGN8-F1
#
_cell.length_a   1.000
_cell.length_b   1.000
_cell.length_c   1.000
_cell.angle_alpha   90.00
_cell.angle_beta   90.00
_cell.angle_gamma   90.00
#
_symmetry.space_group_name_H-M   'P 1'
#
loop_
_entity.id
_entity.type
_entity.pdbx_description
1 polymer ?
#
loop_
_entity_poly.entity_id
_entity_poly.type
_entity_poly.pdbx_seq_one_letter_code
_entity_poly.pdbx_strand_id
1 'polypeptide(L)'
;MDGGDGTVRLGALNLKPDHSGFDSGPDVSVSSPVTRQKAAAAKQFIENHYKNHLQGLQDRKERRRALQMRAQEAQVSNEEQEEMLRNLERRETEYMRLQRRKIGIDDFEQLTVIGKGAFGEVRLCRAKDTGEIFAMKKLKKLEMLSRGQVEHVRSERNLLAEVDSRCIVKLFYSFQDSDFLYLIMEYLPGGDIMTLLMREDILSEDVARFYIAESVLAIQSIHQHNYVHRDIKPDNLILDKNGHLKLSDFGLCKPLDDKYSNLLENENFSTQEGRNESEGHSTSDRPPWLMPKEKLQQWKRNRRALAYSTVGTLDYMAPEVLLKKGYGMECDWWSLGAIMYEMLIGYPPFCSDEPRITCRKIINWKTCLKFPEEPKISSEAKDLICHLLCDVETRLGTRGVEELKVHPWFRSTQWDFLYELEAAYKPTVNGDLDTQNFEKFPDLEGPPSTIPSVGPWRKMLTSKDTNFIGFTYKKSDVLKSMESSGTDMKLNDSSKAPSLISLLGQIDLQETATSEGEQKPET
;
A
#
# COMPACT_ATOMS: atom_id res chain seq x y z
N MET A 1 -24.22 65.89 -16.95
CA MET A 1 -22.98 66.65 -17.24
C MET A 1 -21.84 65.83 -16.70
N ASP A 2 -20.88 65.58 -17.58
CA ASP A 2 -19.90 64.48 -17.56
C ASP A 2 -19.06 64.34 -16.29
N GLY A 3 -18.85 63.06 -15.92
CA GLY A 3 -17.71 62.61 -15.13
C GLY A 3 -16.50 62.42 -16.04
N GLY A 4 -15.42 63.13 -15.74
CA GLY A 4 -14.16 63.07 -16.49
C GLY A 4 -13.39 61.78 -16.24
N ASP A 5 -13.17 61.05 -17.33
CA ASP A 5 -12.37 59.85 -17.47
C ASP A 5 -10.86 60.19 -17.39
N GLY A 6 -10.19 59.66 -16.36
CA GLY A 6 -8.77 59.89 -16.07
C GLY A 6 -7.87 58.85 -16.72
N THR A 7 -7.84 58.80 -18.05
CA THR A 7 -6.97 57.90 -18.81
C THR A 7 -5.53 58.44 -18.84
N VAL A 8 -4.66 57.91 -17.97
CA VAL A 8 -3.22 58.16 -18.03
C VAL A 8 -2.61 57.34 -19.18
N ARG A 9 -2.25 58.04 -20.26
CA ARG A 9 -1.48 57.49 -21.39
C ARG A 9 -0.09 57.08 -20.91
N LEU A 10 0.24 55.79 -20.96
CA LEU A 10 1.63 55.32 -20.86
C LEU A 10 2.42 55.80 -22.07
N GLY A 11 3.44 56.62 -21.83
CA GLY A 11 4.42 57.02 -22.84
C GLY A 11 5.19 55.81 -23.37
N ALA A 12 5.29 55.73 -24.70
CA ALA A 12 6.10 54.75 -25.40
C ALA A 12 7.59 54.97 -25.06
N LEU A 13 8.15 54.12 -24.20
CA LEU A 13 9.58 53.98 -24.04
C LEU A 13 10.11 53.12 -25.19
N ASN A 14 10.81 53.78 -26.09
CA ASN A 14 11.46 53.22 -27.27
C ASN A 14 12.68 52.39 -26.82
N LEU A 15 12.46 51.14 -26.44
CA LEU A 15 13.53 50.16 -26.22
C LEU A 15 13.95 49.60 -27.58
N LYS A 16 15.15 49.98 -28.02
CA LYS A 16 15.83 49.31 -29.14
C LYS A 16 15.88 47.80 -28.85
N PRO A 17 15.60 46.91 -29.82
CA PRO A 17 15.83 45.50 -29.66
C PRO A 17 17.35 45.28 -29.72
N ASP A 18 18.00 45.19 -28.55
CA ASP A 18 19.30 44.56 -28.49
C ASP A 18 19.10 43.10 -28.90
N HIS A 19 19.55 42.77 -30.12
CA HIS A 19 19.75 41.41 -30.58
C HIS A 19 20.88 40.76 -29.75
N SER A 20 20.59 40.44 -28.50
CA SER A 20 21.21 39.33 -27.79
C SER A 20 20.10 38.31 -27.59
N GLY A 21 19.94 37.43 -28.59
CA GLY A 21 19.16 36.23 -28.41
C GLY A 21 19.81 35.44 -27.28
N PHE A 22 19.29 35.56 -26.06
CA PHE A 22 19.44 34.52 -25.06
C PHE A 22 18.66 33.32 -25.60
N ASP A 23 19.35 32.53 -26.42
CA ASP A 23 18.94 31.19 -26.74
C ASP A 23 18.78 30.46 -25.40
N SER A 24 17.52 30.26 -25.02
CA SER A 24 17.13 29.47 -23.85
C SER A 24 17.06 27.98 -24.23
N GLY A 25 17.96 27.56 -25.13
CA GLY A 25 18.41 26.18 -25.17
C GLY A 25 18.90 25.77 -23.78
N PRO A 26 18.66 24.52 -23.34
CA PRO A 26 19.13 24.09 -22.04
C PRO A 26 20.64 24.21 -22.04
N ASP A 27 21.18 25.16 -21.28
CA ASP A 27 22.62 25.24 -21.04
C ASP A 27 23.00 24.04 -20.17
N VAL A 28 23.26 22.92 -20.86
CA VAL A 28 23.57 21.60 -20.27
C VAL A 28 24.85 21.66 -19.42
N SER A 29 25.60 22.76 -19.50
CA SER A 29 26.93 22.89 -18.92
C SER A 29 26.99 23.40 -17.46
N VAL A 30 25.90 23.95 -16.89
CA VAL A 30 25.97 24.63 -15.57
C VAL A 30 25.06 24.03 -14.49
N SER A 31 24.11 23.17 -14.84
CA SER A 31 23.11 22.66 -13.89
C SER A 31 23.35 21.20 -13.50
N SER A 32 23.70 20.96 -12.22
CA SER A 32 23.85 19.60 -11.69
C SER A 32 22.58 18.78 -11.94
N PRO A 33 22.67 17.45 -12.16
CA PRO A 33 21.50 16.58 -12.32
C PRO A 33 20.45 16.77 -11.21
N VAL A 34 20.91 17.00 -9.98
CA VAL A 34 20.07 17.29 -8.81
C VAL A 34 19.29 18.60 -8.97
N THR A 35 19.90 19.64 -9.55
CA THR A 35 19.24 20.93 -9.79
C THR A 35 18.16 20.80 -10.85
N ARG A 36 18.39 20.02 -11.92
CA ARG A 36 17.37 19.73 -12.94
C ARG A 36 16.19 18.94 -12.37
N GLN A 37 16.46 17.93 -11.54
CA GLN A 37 15.42 17.17 -10.87
C GLN A 37 14.58 18.03 -9.91
N LYS A 38 15.23 18.94 -9.16
CA LYS A 38 14.54 19.92 -8.30
C LYS A 38 13.67 20.88 -9.11
N ALA A 39 14.15 21.38 -10.25
CA ALA A 39 13.37 22.25 -11.13
C ALA A 39 12.15 21.53 -11.70
N ALA A 40 12.29 20.27 -12.13
CA ALA A 40 11.19 19.45 -12.60
C ALA A 40 10.16 19.18 -11.49
N ALA A 41 10.60 18.81 -10.29
CA ALA A 41 9.73 18.60 -9.14
C ALA A 41 9.02 19.90 -8.72
N ALA A 42 9.70 21.04 -8.74
CA ALA A 42 9.12 22.35 -8.45
C ALA A 42 8.06 22.75 -9.48
N LYS A 43 8.33 22.54 -10.77
CA LYS A 43 7.35 22.78 -11.84
C LYS A 43 6.09 21.95 -11.64
N GLN A 44 6.24 20.63 -11.45
CA GLN A 44 5.12 19.73 -11.24
C GLN A 44 4.33 20.07 -9.97
N PHE A 45 5.02 20.47 -8.89
CA PHE A 45 4.37 20.92 -7.66
C PHE A 45 3.55 22.20 -7.87
N ILE A 46 4.09 23.21 -8.57
CA ILE A 46 3.41 24.47 -8.84
C ILE A 46 2.18 24.24 -9.74
N GLU A 47 2.34 23.46 -10.81
CA GLU A 47 1.25 23.12 -11.73
C GLU A 47 0.11 22.40 -10.99
N ASN A 48 0.42 21.36 -10.21
CA ASN A 48 -0.59 20.66 -9.41
C ASN A 48 -1.23 21.55 -8.34
N HIS A 49 -0.45 22.42 -7.68
CA HIS A 49 -0.98 23.36 -6.69
C HIS A 49 -2.03 24.29 -7.30
N TYR A 50 -1.73 24.92 -8.44
CA TYR A 50 -2.69 25.82 -9.09
C TYR A 50 -3.87 25.08 -9.71
N LYS A 51 -3.66 23.89 -10.29
CA LYS A 51 -4.74 23.04 -10.80
C LYS A 51 -5.72 22.67 -9.69
N ASN A 52 -5.22 22.18 -8.55
CA ASN A 52 -6.05 21.82 -7.40
C ASN A 52 -6.73 23.05 -6.78
N HIS A 53 -6.03 24.19 -6.73
CA HIS A 53 -6.63 25.43 -6.22
C HIS A 53 -7.79 25.90 -7.10
N LEU A 54 -7.62 25.86 -8.42
CA LEU A 54 -8.65 26.25 -9.38
C LEU A 54 -9.85 25.29 -9.33
N GLN A 55 -9.61 23.98 -9.25
CA GLN A 55 -10.65 22.97 -9.07
C GLN A 55 -11.44 23.23 -7.78
N GLY A 56 -10.74 23.47 -6.65
CA GLY A 56 -11.41 23.75 -5.37
C GLY A 56 -12.25 25.03 -5.40
N LEU A 57 -11.87 26.05 -6.18
CA LEU A 57 -12.71 27.24 -6.41
C LEU A 57 -13.95 26.94 -7.25
N GLN A 58 -13.84 26.04 -8.23
CA GLN A 58 -14.95 25.63 -9.08
C GLN A 58 -15.96 24.80 -8.30
N ASP A 59 -15.51 23.77 -7.57
CA ASP A 59 -16.37 22.91 -6.76
C ASP A 59 -17.16 23.72 -5.72
N ARG A 60 -16.56 24.78 -5.17
CA ARG A 60 -17.22 25.72 -4.24
C ARG A 60 -18.36 26.48 -4.88
N LYS A 61 -18.15 26.99 -6.09
CA LYS A 61 -19.19 27.69 -6.83
C LYS A 61 -20.34 26.75 -7.15
N GLU A 62 -20.03 25.52 -7.52
CA GLU A 62 -21.02 24.49 -7.83
C GLU A 62 -21.84 24.08 -6.60
N ARG A 63 -21.18 23.80 -5.46
CA ARG A 63 -21.88 23.52 -4.19
C ARG A 63 -22.77 24.67 -3.74
N ARG A 64 -22.30 25.92 -3.88
CA ARG A 64 -23.11 27.11 -3.57
C ARG A 64 -24.34 27.21 -4.47
N ARG A 65 -24.17 27.01 -5.77
CA ARG A 65 -25.29 27.02 -6.75
C ARG A 65 -26.29 25.89 -6.46
N ALA A 66 -25.81 24.69 -6.17
CA ALA A 66 -26.66 23.55 -5.84
C ALA A 66 -27.53 23.82 -4.60
N LEU A 67 -26.95 24.42 -3.56
CA LEU A 67 -27.71 24.80 -2.36
C LEU A 67 -28.77 25.87 -2.67
N GLN A 68 -28.43 26.86 -3.49
CA GLN A 68 -29.37 27.91 -3.89
C GLN A 68 -30.54 27.36 -4.71
N MET A 69 -30.27 26.46 -5.66
CA MET A 69 -31.32 25.79 -6.45
C MET A 69 -32.26 24.97 -5.54
N ARG A 70 -31.71 24.16 -4.62
CA ARG A 70 -32.51 23.37 -3.68
C ARG A 70 -33.34 24.25 -2.74
N ALA A 71 -32.79 25.37 -2.27
CA ALA A 71 -33.54 26.32 -1.44
C ALA A 71 -34.70 26.97 -2.21
N GLN A 72 -34.50 27.27 -3.49
CA GLN A 72 -35.54 27.82 -4.36
C GLN A 72 -36.64 26.78 -4.68
N GLU A 73 -36.27 25.54 -4.98
CA GLU A 73 -37.21 24.42 -5.20
C GLU A 73 -38.08 24.15 -3.97
N ALA A 74 -37.48 24.21 -2.77
CA ALA A 74 -38.19 24.02 -1.51
C ALA A 74 -38.97 25.27 -1.03
N GLN A 75 -38.97 26.37 -1.80
CA GLN A 75 -39.64 27.64 -1.46
C GLN A 75 -39.32 28.14 -0.05
N VAL A 76 -38.06 27.99 0.35
CA VAL A 76 -37.54 28.40 1.65
C VAL A 76 -37.61 29.92 1.78
N SER A 77 -37.85 30.44 2.99
CA SER A 77 -37.90 31.89 3.20
C SER A 77 -36.54 32.55 2.94
N ASN A 78 -36.52 33.84 2.59
CA ASN A 78 -35.27 34.56 2.35
C ASN A 78 -34.33 34.55 3.57
N GLU A 79 -34.88 34.63 4.79
CA GLU A 79 -34.10 34.60 6.03
C GLU A 79 -33.43 33.25 6.26
N GLU A 80 -34.17 32.15 6.06
CA GLU A 80 -33.65 30.78 6.15
C GLU A 80 -32.63 30.49 5.04
N GLN A 81 -32.87 30.96 3.81
CA GLN A 81 -31.92 30.82 2.70
C GLN A 81 -30.58 31.51 3.01
N GLU A 82 -30.61 32.71 3.58
CA GLU A 82 -29.40 33.40 4.02
C GLU A 82 -28.68 32.65 5.16
N GLU A 83 -29.42 32.08 6.10
CA GLU A 83 -28.83 31.26 7.17
C GLU A 83 -28.16 30.00 6.62
N MET A 84 -28.80 29.31 5.67
CA MET A 84 -28.21 28.15 4.99
C MET A 84 -26.91 28.52 4.25
N LEU A 85 -26.87 29.68 3.59
CA LEU A 85 -25.66 30.18 2.93
C LEU A 85 -24.55 30.54 3.92
N ARG A 86 -24.88 31.22 5.03
CA ARG A 86 -23.91 31.51 6.10
C ARG A 86 -23.33 30.24 6.72
N ASN A 87 -24.17 29.22 6.93
CA ASN A 87 -23.71 27.92 7.44
C ASN A 87 -22.82 27.19 6.42
N LEU A 88 -23.13 27.26 5.12
CA LEU A 88 -22.27 26.73 4.06
C LEU A 88 -20.91 27.43 4.04
N GLU A 89 -20.87 28.76 4.11
CA GLU A 89 -19.62 29.54 4.13
C GLU A 89 -18.76 29.25 5.36
N ARG A 90 -19.40 29.07 6.53
CA ARG A 90 -18.73 28.67 7.76
C ARG A 90 -18.06 27.30 7.60
N ARG A 91 -18.81 26.30 7.11
CA ARG A 91 -18.29 24.94 6.86
C ARG A 91 -17.20 24.91 5.80
N GLU A 92 -17.33 25.67 4.72
CA GLU A 92 -16.28 25.82 3.70
C GLU A 92 -15.00 26.46 4.26
N THR A 93 -15.15 27.41 5.18
CA THR A 93 -14.01 28.03 5.86
C THR A 93 -13.32 27.03 6.80
N GLU A 94 -14.08 26.23 7.53
CA GLU A 94 -13.58 25.15 8.39
C GLU A 94 -12.88 24.07 7.57
N TYR A 95 -13.48 23.64 6.45
CA TYR A 95 -12.87 22.71 5.51
C TYR A 95 -11.51 23.22 5.00
N MET A 96 -11.43 24.50 4.62
CA MET A 96 -10.16 25.13 4.25
C MET A 96 -9.13 25.16 5.39
N ARG A 97 -9.57 25.37 6.63
CA ARG A 97 -8.69 25.33 7.81
C ARG A 97 -8.18 23.90 8.03
N LEU A 98 -9.04 22.90 7.94
CA LEU A 98 -8.70 21.48 8.07
C LEU A 98 -7.76 20.99 6.95
N GLN A 99 -7.89 21.52 5.74
CA GLN A 99 -6.97 21.28 4.62
C GLN A 99 -5.58 21.90 4.85
N ARG A 100 -5.51 23.04 5.53
CA ARG A 100 -4.24 23.71 5.88
C ARG A 100 -3.55 23.12 7.11
N ARG A 101 -4.28 22.38 7.97
CA ARG A 101 -3.69 21.70 9.11
C ARG A 101 -2.74 20.62 8.62
N LYS A 102 -1.45 20.84 8.84
CA LYS A 102 -0.41 19.85 8.62
C LYS A 102 -0.47 18.85 9.77
N ILE A 103 -0.72 17.60 9.43
CA ILE A 103 -0.67 16.49 10.38
C ILE A 103 0.80 16.14 10.60
N GLY A 104 1.17 15.97 11.86
CA GLY A 104 2.52 15.56 12.27
C GLY A 104 2.49 14.51 13.37
N ILE A 105 3.67 14.09 13.81
CA ILE A 105 3.82 13.06 14.84
C ILE A 105 3.17 13.47 16.18
N ASP A 106 3.15 14.77 16.48
CA ASP A 106 2.58 15.31 17.71
C ASP A 106 1.05 15.18 17.79
N ASP A 107 0.37 14.95 16.66
CA ASP A 107 -1.08 14.70 16.62
C ASP A 107 -1.44 13.27 17.09
N PHE A 108 -0.44 12.39 17.27
CA PHE A 108 -0.65 10.99 17.64
C PHE A 108 0.01 10.66 18.98
N GLU A 109 -0.72 9.95 19.83
CA GLU A 109 -0.19 9.26 21.00
C GLU A 109 0.33 7.88 20.56
N GLN A 110 1.64 7.66 20.68
CA GLN A 110 2.25 6.37 20.36
C GLN A 110 2.09 5.42 21.56
N LEU A 111 1.43 4.29 21.33
CA LEU A 111 1.15 3.28 22.35
C LEU A 111 2.23 2.21 22.29
N THR A 112 1.87 0.98 21.90
CA THR A 112 2.79 -0.17 21.88
C THR A 112 3.38 -0.43 20.50
N VAL A 113 4.58 -1.01 20.47
CA VAL A 113 5.15 -1.58 19.24
C VAL A 113 4.41 -2.89 18.93
N ILE A 114 3.91 -3.02 17.70
CA ILE A 114 3.20 -4.21 17.21
C ILE A 114 3.96 -4.96 16.10
N GLY A 115 4.99 -4.33 15.53
CA GLY A 115 5.86 -4.98 14.55
C GLY A 115 7.22 -4.28 14.44
N LYS A 116 8.23 -5.04 14.07
CA LYS A 116 9.54 -4.52 13.68
C LYS A 116 9.81 -4.94 12.24
N GLY A 117 10.57 -4.12 11.51
CA GLY A 117 10.96 -4.43 10.15
C GLY A 117 12.41 -4.02 9.91
N ALA A 118 12.89 -4.35 8.72
CA ALA A 118 14.26 -4.06 8.29
C ALA A 118 14.67 -2.58 8.41
N PHE A 119 13.72 -1.64 8.27
CA PHE A 119 13.99 -0.20 8.15
C PHE A 119 13.28 0.64 9.22
N GLY A 120 12.60 -0.01 10.18
CA GLY A 120 11.66 0.68 11.05
C GLY A 120 10.83 -0.21 11.94
N GLU A 121 9.78 0.37 12.49
CA GLU A 121 8.85 -0.30 13.39
C GLU A 121 7.41 0.14 13.09
N VAL A 122 6.46 -0.72 13.45
CA VAL A 122 5.03 -0.45 13.40
C VAL A 122 4.55 -0.31 14.84
N ARG A 123 3.91 0.81 15.15
CA ARG A 123 3.31 1.09 16.47
C ARG A 123 1.81 1.22 16.36
N LEU A 124 1.11 0.72 17.37
CA LEU A 124 -0.26 1.13 17.64
C LEU A 124 -0.24 2.60 18.10
N CYS A 125 -1.09 3.44 17.54
CA CYS A 125 -1.21 4.82 17.96
C CYS A 125 -2.68 5.25 18.05
N ARG A 126 -2.90 6.32 18.81
CA ARG A 126 -4.20 6.98 18.96
C ARG A 126 -4.11 8.41 18.46
N ALA A 127 -5.02 8.82 17.59
CA ALA A 127 -5.15 10.23 17.23
C ALA A 127 -5.65 11.03 18.44
N LYS A 128 -4.97 12.12 18.80
CA LYS A 128 -5.27 12.88 20.04
C LYS A 128 -6.58 13.66 19.97
N ASP A 129 -7.01 14.03 18.76
CA ASP A 129 -8.23 14.80 18.51
C ASP A 129 -9.47 13.93 18.42
N THR A 130 -9.40 12.80 17.71
CA THR A 130 -10.56 11.91 17.51
C THR A 130 -10.61 10.74 18.49
N GLY A 131 -9.48 10.36 19.09
CA GLY A 131 -9.36 9.14 19.89
C GLY A 131 -9.32 7.85 19.05
N GLU A 132 -9.35 7.94 17.72
CA GLU A 132 -9.32 6.79 16.82
C GLU A 132 -7.96 6.08 16.85
N ILE A 133 -8.00 4.77 16.63
CA ILE A 133 -6.85 3.88 16.73
C ILE A 133 -6.32 3.55 15.33
N PHE A 134 -5.01 3.63 15.18
CA PHE A 134 -4.30 3.41 13.92
C PHE A 134 -3.04 2.57 14.11
N ALA A 135 -2.56 2.00 13.02
CA ALA A 135 -1.21 1.45 12.93
C ALA A 135 -0.29 2.49 12.26
N MET A 136 0.79 2.89 12.94
CA MET A 136 1.79 3.82 12.45
C MET A 136 3.07 3.07 12.07
N LYS A 137 3.38 2.99 10.77
CA LYS A 137 4.67 2.52 10.26
C LYS A 137 5.66 3.68 10.26
N LYS A 138 6.73 3.56 11.05
CA LYS A 138 7.79 4.56 11.22
C LYS A 138 9.08 4.05 10.58
N LEU A 139 9.56 4.74 9.55
CA LEU A 139 10.69 4.31 8.70
C LEU A 139 11.86 5.30 8.79
N LYS A 140 13.09 4.82 9.02
CA LYS A 140 14.30 5.68 9.16
C LYS A 140 14.85 6.14 7.81
N LYS A 141 14.85 7.46 7.55
CA LYS A 141 15.35 8.06 6.29
C LYS A 141 16.79 7.66 5.97
N LEU A 142 17.67 7.74 6.96
CA LEU A 142 19.09 7.41 6.80
C LEU A 142 19.31 5.97 6.36
N GLU A 143 18.55 5.03 6.93
CA GLU A 143 18.70 3.61 6.62
C GLU A 143 18.20 3.30 5.21
N MET A 144 17.06 3.87 4.81
CA MET A 144 16.53 3.73 3.45
C MET A 144 17.48 4.29 2.39
N LEU A 145 18.09 5.46 2.65
CA LEU A 145 19.06 6.07 1.74
C LEU A 145 20.32 5.22 1.61
N SER A 146 20.87 4.75 2.74
CA SER A 146 22.09 3.95 2.75
C SER A 146 21.96 2.63 1.98
N ARG A 147 20.74 2.08 1.90
CA ARG A 147 20.43 0.80 1.25
C ARG A 147 19.74 0.94 -0.12
N GLY A 148 19.56 2.17 -0.62
CA GLY A 148 18.95 2.44 -1.93
C GLY A 148 17.46 2.07 -2.04
N GLN A 149 16.70 2.14 -0.94
CA GLN A 149 15.30 1.67 -0.85
C GLN A 149 14.27 2.81 -0.92
N VAL A 150 14.63 3.96 -1.50
CA VAL A 150 13.72 5.13 -1.56
C VAL A 150 12.51 4.88 -2.45
N GLU A 151 12.73 4.28 -3.62
CA GLU A 151 11.65 3.96 -4.57
C GLU A 151 10.64 2.98 -3.96
N HIS A 152 11.11 2.01 -3.17
CA HIS A 152 10.27 1.04 -2.47
C HIS A 152 9.22 1.69 -1.57
N VAL A 153 9.61 2.66 -0.76
CA VAL A 153 8.66 3.38 0.12
C VAL A 153 7.75 4.32 -0.67
N ARG A 154 8.23 4.84 -1.80
CA ARG A 154 7.41 5.67 -2.70
C ARG A 154 6.32 4.84 -3.39
N SER A 155 6.65 3.63 -3.83
CA SER A 155 5.73 2.64 -4.39
C SER A 155 4.70 2.22 -3.36
N GLU A 156 5.12 1.84 -2.15
CA GLU A 156 4.21 1.46 -1.05
C GLU A 156 3.17 2.56 -0.80
N ARG A 157 3.62 3.81 -0.63
CA ARG A 157 2.72 4.94 -0.40
C ARG A 157 1.82 5.25 -1.60
N ASN A 158 2.28 5.06 -2.83
CA ASN A 158 1.43 5.26 -4.02
C ASN A 158 0.31 4.22 -4.08
N LEU A 159 0.66 2.94 -4.01
CA LEU A 159 -0.30 1.84 -4.08
C LEU A 159 -1.37 2.00 -2.98
N LEU A 160 -0.95 2.25 -1.75
CA LEU A 160 -1.87 2.43 -0.63
C LEU A 160 -2.76 3.68 -0.75
N ALA A 161 -2.33 4.70 -1.48
CA ALA A 161 -3.11 5.92 -1.72
C ALA A 161 -4.06 5.79 -2.93
N GLU A 162 -3.70 4.98 -3.92
CA GLU A 162 -4.44 4.78 -5.18
C GLU A 162 -5.45 3.64 -5.08
N VAL A 163 -5.12 2.55 -4.39
CA VAL A 163 -5.93 1.33 -4.33
C VAL A 163 -6.83 1.36 -3.09
N ASP A 164 -8.12 1.65 -3.28
CA ASP A 164 -9.13 1.52 -2.22
C ASP A 164 -9.92 0.21 -2.39
N SER A 165 -9.37 -0.87 -1.85
CA SER A 165 -9.94 -2.21 -1.93
C SER A 165 -10.16 -2.79 -0.53
N ARG A 166 -11.22 -3.58 -0.35
CA ARG A 166 -11.49 -4.26 0.93
C ARG A 166 -10.36 -5.21 1.33
N CYS A 167 -9.67 -5.76 0.33
CA CYS A 167 -8.60 -6.76 0.45
C CYS A 167 -7.22 -6.15 0.78
N ILE A 168 -7.09 -4.82 0.82
CA ILE A 168 -5.83 -4.10 1.00
C ILE A 168 -5.92 -3.25 2.27
N VAL A 169 -4.82 -3.14 3.01
CA VAL A 169 -4.73 -2.24 4.17
C VAL A 169 -4.94 -0.79 3.72
N LYS A 170 -5.83 -0.07 4.38
CA LYS A 170 -6.10 1.35 4.10
C LYS A 170 -5.05 2.27 4.68
N LEU A 171 -4.58 3.22 3.87
CA LEU A 171 -3.77 4.37 4.30
C LEU A 171 -4.65 5.61 4.51
N PHE A 172 -4.50 6.24 5.67
CA PHE A 172 -5.19 7.49 6.02
C PHE A 172 -4.31 8.71 5.82
N TYR A 173 -3.07 8.64 6.31
CA TYR A 173 -2.13 9.75 6.25
C TYR A 173 -0.72 9.26 5.96
N SER A 174 0.08 10.09 5.31
CA SER A 174 1.53 9.96 5.32
C SER A 174 2.18 11.31 5.54
N PHE A 175 3.23 11.35 6.34
CA PHE A 175 3.98 12.57 6.64
C PHE A 175 5.43 12.24 7.00
N GLN A 176 6.26 13.26 7.16
CA GLN A 176 7.68 13.09 7.42
C GLN A 176 8.19 14.17 8.38
N ASP A 177 9.23 13.84 9.14
CA ASP A 177 10.02 14.80 9.91
C ASP A 177 11.48 14.82 9.40
N SER A 178 12.43 15.32 10.20
CA SER A 178 13.85 15.36 9.82
C SER A 178 14.48 13.98 9.60
N ASP A 179 13.99 12.95 10.28
CA ASP A 179 14.68 11.67 10.47
C ASP A 179 13.86 10.47 9.99
N PHE A 180 12.53 10.60 9.94
CA PHE A 180 11.59 9.52 9.70
C PHE A 180 10.53 9.85 8.65
N LEU A 181 10.01 8.79 8.05
CA LEU A 181 8.76 8.78 7.29
C LEU A 181 7.70 8.02 8.11
N TYR A 182 6.46 8.48 8.00
CA TYR A 182 5.32 7.94 8.72
C TYR A 182 4.19 7.59 7.77
N LEU A 183 3.66 6.38 7.90
CA LEU A 183 2.42 5.93 7.25
C LEU A 183 1.41 5.59 8.35
N ILE A 184 0.26 6.24 8.32
CA ILE A 184 -0.85 6.01 9.25
C ILE A 184 -1.90 5.17 8.54
N MET A 185 -2.07 3.94 9.00
CA MET A 185 -2.87 2.90 8.37
C MET A 185 -3.97 2.41 9.32
N GLU A 186 -4.98 1.73 8.79
CA GLU A 186 -5.96 1.04 9.63
C GLU A 186 -5.28 0.00 10.53
N TYR A 187 -5.73 -0.06 11.79
CA TYR A 187 -5.27 -1.07 12.71
C TYR A 187 -6.09 -2.36 12.53
N LEU A 188 -5.39 -3.48 12.34
CA LEU A 188 -5.99 -4.79 12.13
C LEU A 188 -5.66 -5.71 13.31
N PRO A 189 -6.56 -5.88 14.30
CA PRO A 189 -6.25 -6.56 15.56
C PRO A 189 -6.14 -8.09 15.46
N GLY A 190 -6.41 -8.67 14.30
CA GLY A 190 -6.37 -10.13 14.09
C GLY A 190 -4.95 -10.69 14.00
N GLY A 191 -3.92 -9.84 13.86
CA GLY A 191 -2.54 -10.25 13.66
C GLY A 191 -2.30 -10.76 12.23
N ASP A 192 -1.18 -11.45 12.01
CA ASP A 192 -0.80 -11.98 10.69
C ASP A 192 -1.02 -13.50 10.57
N ILE A 193 -1.12 -14.00 9.33
CA ILE A 193 -1.25 -15.43 9.03
C ILE A 193 -0.04 -16.21 9.56
N MET A 194 1.15 -15.62 9.59
CA MET A 194 2.34 -16.27 10.17
C MET A 194 2.10 -16.63 11.66
N THR A 195 1.51 -15.72 12.43
CA THR A 195 1.16 -15.93 13.84
C THR A 195 0.08 -17.00 13.99
N LEU A 196 -0.89 -17.07 13.07
CA LEU A 196 -1.87 -18.16 13.01
C LEU A 196 -1.18 -19.51 12.76
N LEU A 197 -0.29 -19.60 11.78
CA LEU A 197 0.48 -20.81 11.46
C LEU A 197 1.40 -21.25 12.62
N MET A 198 1.92 -20.30 13.40
CA MET A 198 2.69 -20.61 14.60
C MET A 198 1.85 -21.14 15.75
N ARG A 199 0.54 -20.87 15.79
CA ARG A 199 -0.38 -21.34 16.83
C ARG A 199 -0.96 -22.71 16.49
N GLU A 200 -1.43 -22.89 15.25
CA GLU A 200 -2.15 -24.09 14.81
C GLU A 200 -1.24 -25.17 14.22
N ASP A 201 0.03 -24.84 13.93
CA ASP A 201 1.02 -25.66 13.22
C ASP A 201 0.66 -26.00 11.76
N ILE A 202 -0.55 -26.54 11.52
CA ILE A 202 -1.10 -26.96 10.23
C ILE A 202 -2.57 -26.55 10.20
N LEU A 203 -3.03 -25.96 9.11
CA LEU A 203 -4.43 -25.59 8.90
C LEU A 203 -5.18 -26.72 8.19
N SER A 204 -6.47 -26.87 8.50
CA SER A 204 -7.34 -27.75 7.71
C SER A 204 -7.51 -27.21 6.29
N GLU A 205 -7.84 -28.09 5.34
CA GLU A 205 -8.07 -27.66 3.95
C GLU A 205 -9.20 -26.65 3.82
N ASP A 206 -10.21 -26.70 4.70
CA ASP A 206 -11.31 -25.73 4.69
C ASP A 206 -10.85 -24.33 5.11
N VAL A 207 -10.04 -24.24 6.16
CA VAL A 207 -9.45 -22.97 6.62
C VAL A 207 -8.44 -22.45 5.59
N ALA A 208 -7.57 -23.32 5.08
CA ALA A 208 -6.61 -22.95 4.06
C ALA A 208 -7.30 -22.49 2.77
N ARG A 209 -8.39 -23.15 2.33
CA ARG A 209 -9.15 -22.76 1.13
C ARG A 209 -9.72 -21.36 1.26
N PHE A 210 -10.27 -21.03 2.43
CA PHE A 210 -10.76 -19.70 2.70
C PHE A 210 -9.67 -18.64 2.54
N TYR A 211 -8.53 -18.80 3.22
CA TYR A 211 -7.45 -17.80 3.19
C TYR A 211 -6.69 -17.74 1.86
N ILE A 212 -6.53 -18.87 1.17
CA ILE A 212 -5.95 -18.87 -0.18
C ILE A 212 -6.92 -18.19 -1.15
N ALA A 213 -8.23 -18.40 -1.04
CA ALA A 213 -9.21 -17.69 -1.88
C ALA A 213 -9.21 -16.17 -1.63
N GLU A 214 -9.17 -15.72 -0.38
CA GLU A 214 -9.04 -14.28 -0.08
C GLU A 214 -7.71 -13.70 -0.57
N SER A 215 -6.64 -14.47 -0.47
CA SER A 215 -5.33 -14.09 -1.02
C SER A 215 -5.37 -13.96 -2.54
N VAL A 216 -6.09 -14.84 -3.25
CA VAL A 216 -6.31 -14.72 -4.70
C VAL A 216 -7.00 -13.40 -5.04
N LEU A 217 -8.05 -13.02 -4.30
CA LEU A 217 -8.75 -11.74 -4.52
C LEU A 217 -7.86 -10.53 -4.18
N ALA A 218 -7.06 -10.61 -3.12
CA ALA A 218 -6.13 -9.54 -2.75
C ALA A 218 -5.03 -9.34 -3.81
N ILE A 219 -4.42 -10.42 -4.29
CA ILE A 219 -3.40 -10.40 -5.35
C ILE A 219 -4.02 -9.91 -6.67
N GLN A 220 -5.22 -10.39 -7.03
CA GLN A 220 -5.96 -9.89 -8.20
C GLN A 220 -6.15 -8.37 -8.11
N SER A 221 -6.54 -7.85 -6.94
CA SER A 221 -6.81 -6.43 -6.74
C SER A 221 -5.59 -5.56 -7.03
N ILE A 222 -4.37 -5.98 -6.64
CA ILE A 222 -3.15 -5.21 -6.93
C ILE A 222 -2.69 -5.37 -8.39
N HIS A 223 -2.85 -6.57 -8.96
CA HIS A 223 -2.52 -6.86 -10.36
C HIS A 223 -3.39 -6.04 -11.31
N GLN A 224 -4.68 -5.88 -11.02
CA GLN A 224 -5.59 -5.01 -11.79
C GLN A 224 -5.19 -3.53 -11.80
N HIS A 225 -4.42 -3.09 -10.80
CA HIS A 225 -3.86 -1.73 -10.75
C HIS A 225 -2.41 -1.69 -11.27
N ASN A 226 -1.98 -2.71 -12.03
CA ASN A 226 -0.64 -2.85 -12.62
C ASN A 226 0.51 -2.86 -11.61
N TYR A 227 0.27 -3.37 -10.40
CA TYR A 227 1.32 -3.58 -9.40
C TYR A 227 1.63 -5.07 -9.23
N VAL A 228 2.91 -5.40 -9.08
CA VAL A 228 3.37 -6.73 -8.64
C VAL A 228 3.84 -6.63 -7.19
N HIS A 229 3.44 -7.58 -6.33
CA HIS A 229 3.80 -7.54 -4.91
C HIS A 229 5.26 -7.91 -4.65
N ARG A 230 5.72 -9.04 -5.21
CA ARG A 230 7.08 -9.60 -5.13
C ARG A 230 7.53 -10.09 -3.75
N ASP A 231 6.75 -9.87 -2.71
CA ASP A 231 7.03 -10.31 -1.33
C ASP A 231 5.78 -10.89 -0.64
N ILE A 232 5.02 -11.72 -1.37
CA ILE A 232 3.86 -12.40 -0.80
C ILE A 232 4.35 -13.47 0.18
N LYS A 233 4.01 -13.28 1.47
CA LYS A 233 4.38 -14.17 2.57
C LYS A 233 3.34 -14.06 3.69
N PRO A 234 3.21 -15.07 4.57
CA PRO A 234 2.25 -15.08 5.69
C PRO A 234 2.36 -13.89 6.63
N ASP A 235 3.54 -13.30 6.81
CA ASP A 235 3.74 -12.09 7.63
C ASP A 235 3.03 -10.86 7.05
N ASN A 236 2.82 -10.83 5.73
CA ASN A 236 2.23 -9.71 5.00
C ASN A 236 0.71 -9.88 4.82
N LEU A 237 0.15 -11.04 5.18
CA LEU A 237 -1.27 -11.35 5.15
C LEU A 237 -1.87 -11.10 6.54
N ILE A 238 -2.57 -9.98 6.72
CA ILE A 238 -3.04 -9.50 8.03
C ILE A 238 -4.53 -9.75 8.18
N LEU A 239 -4.98 -10.14 9.36
CA LEU A 239 -6.37 -10.42 9.68
C LEU A 239 -7.04 -9.22 10.36
N ASP A 240 -8.24 -8.88 9.91
CA ASP A 240 -9.09 -7.92 10.60
C ASP A 240 -9.72 -8.50 11.89
N LYS A 241 -10.55 -7.71 12.58
CA LYS A 241 -11.23 -8.15 13.82
C LYS A 241 -12.22 -9.29 13.61
N ASN A 242 -12.69 -9.49 12.38
CA ASN A 242 -13.65 -10.52 12.03
C ASN A 242 -12.96 -11.78 11.49
N GLY A 243 -11.66 -11.70 11.17
CA GLY A 243 -10.84 -12.79 10.66
C GLY A 243 -10.65 -12.80 9.15
N HIS A 244 -11.07 -11.74 8.44
CA HIS A 244 -10.84 -11.59 6.99
C HIS A 244 -9.46 -11.06 6.71
N LEU A 245 -8.87 -11.54 5.61
CA LEU A 245 -7.52 -11.20 5.18
C LEU A 245 -7.45 -9.84 4.48
N LYS A 246 -6.39 -9.10 4.78
CA LYS A 246 -5.96 -7.90 4.07
C LYS A 246 -4.47 -7.98 3.80
N LEU A 247 -4.07 -7.65 2.57
CA LEU A 247 -2.68 -7.60 2.18
C LEU A 247 -2.03 -6.29 2.67
N SER A 248 -0.81 -6.43 3.18
CA SER A 248 0.01 -5.35 3.73
C SER A 248 1.46 -5.42 3.22
N ASP A 249 2.25 -4.39 3.56
CA ASP A 249 3.68 -4.28 3.25
C ASP A 249 4.04 -4.32 1.75
N PHE A 250 3.67 -3.24 1.07
CA PHE A 250 3.93 -3.03 -0.37
C PHE A 250 5.32 -2.45 -0.64
N GLY A 251 6.26 -2.56 0.31
CA GLY A 251 7.60 -1.99 0.20
C GLY A 251 8.36 -2.53 -1.01
N LEU A 252 8.13 -3.79 -1.37
CA LEU A 252 8.72 -4.38 -2.57
C LEU A 252 7.80 -4.29 -3.79
N CYS A 253 6.71 -3.52 -3.79
CA CYS A 253 5.88 -3.40 -4.98
C CYS A 253 6.57 -2.63 -6.11
N LYS A 254 6.29 -3.03 -7.35
CA LYS A 254 6.66 -2.27 -8.54
C LYS A 254 5.46 -2.08 -9.46
N PRO A 255 5.26 -0.86 -10.00
CA PRO A 255 4.37 -0.67 -11.12
C PRO A 255 4.95 -1.37 -12.35
N LEU A 256 4.10 -1.97 -13.15
CA LEU A 256 4.44 -2.47 -14.47
C LEU A 256 4.38 -1.28 -15.42
N ASP A 257 5.53 -0.72 -15.75
CA ASP A 257 5.65 0.30 -16.78
C ASP A 257 5.63 -0.38 -18.16
N ASP A 258 4.66 -0.03 -19.02
CA ASP A 258 4.51 -0.52 -20.42
C ASP A 258 5.77 -0.40 -21.29
N LYS A 259 6.77 0.38 -20.85
CA LYS A 259 8.02 0.64 -21.57
C LYS A 259 9.13 -0.38 -21.30
N TYR A 260 9.02 -1.21 -20.25
CA TYR A 260 10.09 -2.17 -19.89
C TYR A 260 9.92 -3.55 -20.51
N SER A 261 8.78 -3.82 -21.16
CA SER A 261 8.61 -5.02 -22.00
C SER A 261 9.65 -5.07 -23.14
N ASN A 262 10.23 -3.94 -23.53
CA ASN A 262 11.16 -3.81 -24.66
C ASN A 262 12.64 -3.61 -24.28
N LEU A 263 13.02 -3.69 -23.00
CA LEU A 263 14.44 -3.59 -22.55
C LEU A 263 15.02 -4.94 -22.07
N LEU A 264 14.35 -6.05 -22.39
CA LEU A 264 14.70 -7.41 -21.98
C LEU A 264 15.79 -8.09 -22.82
N GLU A 265 16.64 -7.33 -23.50
CA GLU A 265 17.82 -7.86 -24.18
C GLU A 265 19.05 -7.06 -23.76
N ASN A 266 20.07 -7.79 -23.32
CA ASN A 266 21.43 -7.34 -22.96
C ASN A 266 21.68 -7.05 -21.49
N GLU A 267 21.79 -8.10 -20.67
CA GLU A 267 22.99 -8.30 -19.84
C GLU A 267 23.30 -9.80 -19.72
N ASN A 268 24.14 -10.30 -20.63
CA ASN A 268 24.74 -11.63 -20.53
C ASN A 268 25.88 -11.57 -19.50
N PHE A 269 25.69 -12.13 -18.31
CA PHE A 269 26.78 -12.40 -17.39
C PHE A 269 27.13 -13.90 -17.41
N SER A 270 28.38 -14.18 -17.72
CA SER A 270 28.94 -15.51 -17.97
C SER A 270 28.90 -16.41 -16.74
N THR A 271 28.34 -17.61 -16.93
CA THR A 271 28.38 -18.73 -16.00
C THR A 271 29.83 -19.24 -15.88
N GLN A 272 30.47 -19.05 -14.72
CA GLN A 272 31.68 -19.81 -14.37
C GLN A 272 31.28 -21.09 -13.64
N GLU A 273 31.55 -22.23 -14.27
CA GLU A 273 31.51 -23.55 -13.66
C GLU A 273 32.63 -23.69 -12.62
N GLY A 274 32.26 -24.06 -11.39
CA GLY A 274 33.17 -24.27 -10.27
C GLY A 274 32.97 -25.63 -9.61
N ARG A 275 33.81 -26.58 -10.03
CA ARG A 275 34.33 -27.81 -9.39
C ARG A 275 33.58 -28.50 -8.23
N ASN A 276 33.39 -29.81 -8.44
CA ASN A 276 33.05 -30.83 -7.44
C ASN A 276 34.11 -30.96 -6.34
N GLU A 277 33.68 -30.98 -5.08
CA GLU A 277 34.44 -31.55 -3.96
C GLU A 277 33.58 -32.56 -3.20
N SER A 278 34.26 -33.62 -2.76
CA SER A 278 33.75 -34.94 -2.39
C SER A 278 33.13 -34.99 -0.98
N GLU A 279 32.05 -35.77 -0.86
CA GLU A 279 31.32 -36.03 0.38
C GLU A 279 32.11 -36.92 1.37
N GLY A 280 32.23 -36.46 2.60
CA GLY A 280 32.57 -37.31 3.75
C GLY A 280 31.33 -38.03 4.27
N HIS A 281 31.36 -39.36 4.28
CA HIS A 281 30.32 -40.22 4.85
C HIS A 281 30.19 -40.04 6.37
N SER A 282 28.95 -39.88 6.84
CA SER A 282 28.55 -40.27 8.20
C SER A 282 27.18 -40.94 8.15
N THR A 283 27.15 -42.16 8.66
CA THR A 283 26.04 -43.10 8.63
C THR A 283 24.96 -42.71 9.63
N SER A 284 23.76 -42.39 9.12
CA SER A 284 22.53 -42.28 9.89
C SER A 284 21.38 -42.76 9.01
N ASP A 285 20.86 -43.96 9.31
CA ASP A 285 19.72 -44.61 8.65
C ASP A 285 18.37 -43.90 8.90
N ARG A 286 18.22 -42.67 8.41
CA ARG A 286 16.92 -42.00 8.30
C ARG A 286 16.79 -41.34 6.93
N PRO A 287 15.64 -41.46 6.24
CA PRO A 287 15.43 -40.76 4.98
C PRO A 287 15.62 -39.23 5.19
N PRO A 288 16.44 -38.54 4.36
CA PRO A 288 16.81 -37.13 4.54
C PRO A 288 15.67 -36.09 4.57
N TRP A 289 14.42 -36.52 4.38
CA TRP A 289 13.29 -35.67 3.98
C TRP A 289 12.24 -35.44 5.07
N LEU A 290 12.31 -36.16 6.19
CA LEU A 290 11.51 -35.82 7.37
C LEU A 290 12.31 -34.82 8.20
N MET A 291 11.89 -33.56 8.22
CA MET A 291 12.37 -32.61 9.22
C MET A 291 11.91 -33.12 10.60
N PRO A 292 12.83 -33.48 11.53
CA PRO A 292 12.43 -33.89 12.87
C PRO A 292 11.62 -32.78 13.55
N LYS A 293 10.65 -33.14 14.40
CA LYS A 293 9.79 -32.16 15.13
C LYS A 293 10.62 -31.07 15.83
N GLU A 294 11.80 -31.42 16.35
CA GLU A 294 12.75 -30.48 16.96
C GLU A 294 13.31 -29.46 15.96
N LYS A 295 13.63 -29.88 14.72
CA LYS A 295 14.06 -28.97 13.65
C LYS A 295 12.91 -28.09 13.16
N LEU A 296 11.68 -28.60 13.12
CA LEU A 296 10.50 -27.79 12.80
C LEU A 296 10.29 -26.68 13.84
N GLN A 297 10.38 -27.01 15.14
CA GLN A 297 10.30 -26.01 16.20
C GLN A 297 11.47 -25.01 16.16
N GLN A 298 12.69 -25.48 15.87
CA GLN A 298 13.85 -24.60 15.73
C GLN A 298 13.70 -23.66 14.54
N TRP A 299 13.24 -24.16 13.40
CA TRP A 299 12.94 -23.37 12.22
C TRP A 299 11.85 -22.32 12.53
N LYS A 300 10.75 -22.70 13.21
CA LYS A 300 9.70 -21.77 13.65
C LYS A 300 10.25 -20.62 14.51
N ARG A 301 11.20 -20.90 15.42
CA ARG A 301 11.87 -19.85 16.22
C ARG A 301 12.79 -18.96 15.39
N ASN A 302 13.61 -19.56 14.51
CA ASN A 302 14.55 -18.81 13.66
C ASN A 302 13.82 -17.94 12.63
N ARG A 303 12.62 -18.34 12.22
CA ARG A 303 11.85 -17.68 11.18
C ARG A 303 11.39 -16.27 11.53
N ARG A 304 11.03 -16.01 12.79
CA ARG A 304 10.72 -14.64 13.23
C ARG A 304 11.93 -13.72 13.10
N ALA A 305 13.12 -14.21 13.44
CA ALA A 305 14.35 -13.44 13.24
C ALA A 305 14.62 -13.16 11.76
N LEU A 306 14.25 -14.08 10.86
CA LEU A 306 14.34 -13.90 9.41
C LEU A 306 13.30 -12.90 8.87
N ALA A 307 12.08 -12.85 9.43
CA ALA A 307 11.08 -11.85 9.07
C ALA A 307 11.57 -10.40 9.33
N TYR A 308 12.43 -10.20 10.32
CA TYR A 308 13.07 -8.91 10.63
C TYR A 308 14.36 -8.64 9.85
N SER A 309 14.84 -9.61 9.07
CA SER A 309 16.07 -9.50 8.30
C SER A 309 15.85 -8.79 6.96
N THR A 310 16.86 -8.04 6.50
CA THR A 310 16.83 -7.32 5.22
C THR A 310 16.93 -8.24 4.00
N VAL A 311 17.33 -9.50 4.21
CA VAL A 311 17.40 -10.52 3.14
C VAL A 311 16.02 -11.16 2.90
N GLY A 312 15.07 -10.94 3.82
CA GLY A 312 13.74 -11.56 3.81
C GLY A 312 13.80 -13.08 3.96
N THR A 313 12.63 -13.71 3.85
CA THR A 313 12.46 -15.15 3.86
C THR A 313 12.37 -15.63 2.41
N LEU A 314 13.48 -16.14 1.86
CA LEU A 314 13.58 -16.59 0.46
C LEU A 314 12.62 -17.74 0.10
N ASP A 315 12.02 -18.38 1.11
CA ASP A 315 11.20 -19.58 0.97
C ASP A 315 9.99 -19.44 0.02
N TYR A 316 9.50 -18.22 -0.18
CA TYR A 316 8.34 -17.92 -1.04
C TYR A 316 8.73 -17.32 -2.40
N MET A 317 10.01 -17.04 -2.62
CA MET A 317 10.47 -16.36 -3.83
C MET A 317 10.42 -17.31 -5.04
N ALA A 318 9.89 -16.81 -6.15
CA ALA A 318 9.82 -17.56 -7.40
C ALA A 318 11.21 -17.75 -8.05
N PRO A 319 11.47 -18.87 -8.75
CA PRO A 319 12.77 -19.16 -9.36
C PRO A 319 13.18 -18.11 -10.39
N GLU A 320 12.25 -17.57 -11.18
CA GLU A 320 12.53 -16.51 -12.16
C GLU A 320 12.99 -15.20 -11.53
N VAL A 321 12.53 -14.90 -10.31
CA VAL A 321 12.96 -13.73 -9.52
C VAL A 321 14.40 -13.94 -9.03
N LEU A 322 14.74 -15.14 -8.56
CA LEU A 322 16.11 -15.49 -8.16
C LEU A 322 17.09 -15.47 -9.33
N LEU A 323 16.66 -15.95 -10.49
CA LEU A 323 17.47 -16.03 -11.71
C LEU A 323 17.57 -14.69 -12.46
N LYS A 324 16.81 -13.67 -12.05
CA LYS A 324 16.77 -12.33 -12.68
C LYS A 324 16.47 -12.37 -14.19
N LYS A 325 15.73 -13.39 -14.66
CA LYS A 325 15.45 -13.61 -16.10
C LYS A 325 14.33 -12.71 -16.66
N GLY A 326 14.01 -11.61 -15.96
CA GLY A 326 12.73 -10.93 -16.11
C GLY A 326 11.62 -11.75 -15.43
N TYR A 327 10.65 -11.05 -14.85
CA TYR A 327 9.49 -11.64 -14.20
C TYR A 327 8.34 -10.63 -14.22
N GLY A 328 7.11 -11.12 -14.22
CA GLY A 328 5.88 -10.34 -14.15
C GLY A 328 5.03 -10.67 -12.92
N MET A 329 3.72 -10.49 -13.06
CA MET A 329 2.70 -10.73 -12.02
C MET A 329 2.67 -12.18 -11.53
N GLU A 330 3.08 -13.12 -12.38
CA GLU A 330 3.03 -14.56 -12.13
C GLU A 330 3.87 -15.01 -10.93
N CYS A 331 4.87 -14.23 -10.51
CA CYS A 331 5.73 -14.58 -9.37
C CYS A 331 4.97 -14.55 -8.04
N ASP A 332 3.90 -13.75 -7.94
CA ASP A 332 3.03 -13.71 -6.76
C ASP A 332 2.21 -15.01 -6.62
N TRP A 333 1.84 -15.65 -7.74
CA TRP A 333 1.15 -16.94 -7.74
C TRP A 333 2.04 -18.09 -7.26
N TRP A 334 3.33 -18.08 -7.60
CA TRP A 334 4.29 -19.02 -7.01
C TRP A 334 4.35 -18.89 -5.49
N SER A 335 4.45 -17.64 -5.01
CA SER A 335 4.50 -17.32 -3.58
C SER A 335 3.24 -17.85 -2.87
N LEU A 336 2.06 -17.69 -3.48
CA LEU A 336 0.81 -18.24 -2.98
C LEU A 336 0.82 -19.78 -2.90
N GLY A 337 1.40 -20.46 -3.90
CA GLY A 337 1.59 -21.91 -3.87
C GLY A 337 2.49 -22.39 -2.72
N ALA A 338 3.55 -21.63 -2.43
CA ALA A 338 4.43 -21.91 -1.30
C ALA A 338 3.73 -21.70 0.05
N ILE A 339 2.89 -20.67 0.17
CA ILE A 339 2.04 -20.42 1.34
C ILE A 339 1.00 -21.53 1.50
N MET A 340 0.33 -21.94 0.43
CA MET A 340 -0.65 -23.04 0.48
C MET A 340 0.00 -24.35 0.94
N TYR A 341 1.19 -24.68 0.42
CA TYR A 341 1.95 -25.83 0.89
C TYR A 341 2.25 -25.71 2.38
N GLU A 342 2.71 -24.54 2.84
CA GLU A 342 3.00 -24.34 4.25
C GLU A 342 1.76 -24.46 5.14
N MET A 343 0.63 -23.87 4.74
CA MET A 343 -0.63 -23.99 5.50
C MET A 343 -1.02 -25.45 5.71
N LEU A 344 -0.81 -26.30 4.71
CA LEU A 344 -1.27 -27.69 4.73
C LEU A 344 -0.23 -28.69 5.25
N ILE A 345 1.06 -28.36 5.19
CA ILE A 345 2.17 -29.25 5.57
C ILE A 345 2.87 -28.79 6.86
N GLY A 346 2.79 -27.49 7.18
CA GLY A 346 3.36 -26.87 8.38
C GLY A 346 4.75 -26.23 8.19
N TYR A 347 5.33 -26.34 6.99
CA TYR A 347 6.59 -25.68 6.61
C TYR A 347 6.65 -25.44 5.08
N PRO A 348 7.40 -24.45 4.57
CA PRO A 348 7.54 -24.20 3.14
C PRO A 348 8.21 -25.34 2.38
N PRO A 349 7.87 -25.52 1.10
CA PRO A 349 8.36 -26.64 0.31
C PRO A 349 9.88 -26.69 0.15
N PHE A 350 10.56 -25.53 0.21
CA PHE A 350 11.99 -25.41 -0.07
C PHE A 350 12.83 -24.97 1.14
N CYS A 351 12.25 -24.95 2.35
CA CYS A 351 12.94 -24.43 3.53
C CYS A 351 14.23 -25.20 3.88
N SER A 352 15.20 -24.47 4.42
CA SER A 352 16.49 -24.98 4.86
C SER A 352 17.12 -24.02 5.86
N ASP A 353 18.08 -24.50 6.65
CA ASP A 353 18.79 -23.66 7.64
C ASP A 353 19.70 -22.60 6.97
N GLU A 354 20.18 -22.88 5.76
CA GLU A 354 21.09 -22.02 5.01
C GLU A 354 20.37 -21.44 3.77
N PRO A 355 20.29 -20.10 3.62
CA PRO A 355 19.62 -19.45 2.49
C PRO A 355 20.09 -19.92 1.11
N ARG A 356 21.39 -20.23 0.97
CA ARG A 356 21.96 -20.74 -0.29
C ARG A 356 21.37 -22.10 -0.69
N ILE A 357 21.06 -22.95 0.30
CA ILE A 357 20.44 -24.26 0.06
C ILE A 357 18.98 -24.06 -0.34
N THR A 358 18.26 -23.15 0.34
CA THR A 358 16.90 -22.75 -0.06
C THR A 358 16.86 -22.29 -1.52
N CYS A 359 17.75 -21.38 -1.94
CA CYS A 359 17.84 -20.96 -3.35
C CYS A 359 18.08 -22.13 -4.30
N ARG A 360 19.00 -23.05 -3.94
CA ARG A 360 19.28 -24.23 -4.77
C ARG A 360 18.06 -25.14 -4.89
N LYS A 361 17.30 -25.33 -3.81
CA LYS A 361 16.06 -26.13 -3.81
C LYS A 361 14.99 -25.47 -4.68
N ILE A 362 14.82 -24.14 -4.60
CA ILE A 362 13.88 -23.38 -5.44
C ILE A 362 14.24 -23.49 -6.91
N ILE A 363 15.51 -23.29 -7.28
CA ILE A 363 15.97 -23.41 -8.68
C ILE A 363 15.75 -24.84 -9.20
N ASN A 364 15.94 -25.86 -8.35
CA ASN A 364 15.75 -27.27 -8.70
C ASN A 364 14.38 -27.83 -8.26
N TRP A 365 13.34 -26.98 -8.22
CA TRP A 365 12.02 -27.31 -7.67
C TRP A 365 11.44 -28.61 -8.22
N LYS A 366 11.66 -28.93 -9.50
CA LYS A 366 11.19 -30.16 -10.16
C LYS A 366 11.61 -31.45 -9.43
N THR A 367 12.77 -31.41 -8.79
CA THR A 367 13.32 -32.56 -8.03
C THR A 367 13.17 -32.40 -6.51
N CYS A 368 12.98 -31.16 -6.05
CA CYS A 368 12.98 -30.81 -4.63
C CYS A 368 11.56 -30.70 -4.04
N LEU A 369 10.54 -30.41 -4.86
CA LEU A 369 9.15 -30.37 -4.43
C LEU A 369 8.68 -31.80 -4.13
N LYS A 370 8.44 -32.08 -2.85
CA LYS A 370 7.99 -33.39 -2.35
C LYS A 370 6.89 -33.20 -1.31
N PHE A 371 5.92 -34.11 -1.31
CA PHE A 371 4.87 -34.15 -0.29
C PHE A 371 5.18 -35.27 0.70
N PRO A 372 5.20 -34.99 2.02
CA PRO A 372 5.38 -36.03 3.02
C PRO A 372 4.17 -36.98 3.07
N GLU A 373 4.35 -38.16 3.67
CA GLU A 373 3.26 -39.13 3.87
C GLU A 373 2.20 -38.62 4.87
N GLU A 374 2.63 -37.81 5.83
CA GLU A 374 1.79 -37.09 6.78
C GLU A 374 2.22 -35.61 6.85
N PRO A 375 1.27 -34.66 6.90
CA PRO A 375 -0.19 -34.83 6.90
C PRO A 375 -0.74 -35.25 5.52
N LYS A 376 -1.87 -35.97 5.52
CA LYS A 376 -2.57 -36.34 4.28
C LYS A 376 -3.39 -35.15 3.78
N ILE A 377 -3.08 -34.71 2.58
CA ILE A 377 -3.82 -33.68 1.85
C ILE A 377 -4.46 -34.27 0.60
N SER A 378 -5.57 -33.68 0.16
CA SER A 378 -6.35 -34.11 -0.99
C SER A 378 -5.54 -34.10 -2.30
N SER A 379 -5.98 -34.90 -3.26
CA SER A 379 -5.41 -34.88 -4.62
C SER A 379 -5.52 -33.50 -5.24
N GLU A 380 -6.66 -32.83 -5.03
CA GLU A 380 -6.97 -31.50 -5.54
C GLU A 380 -6.06 -30.43 -4.91
N ALA A 381 -5.73 -30.54 -3.63
CA ALA A 381 -4.78 -29.64 -2.98
C ALA A 381 -3.37 -29.81 -3.56
N LYS A 382 -2.91 -31.06 -3.73
CA LYS A 382 -1.61 -31.36 -4.37
C LYS A 382 -1.57 -30.84 -5.80
N ASP A 383 -2.64 -31.04 -6.55
CA ASP A 383 -2.77 -30.61 -7.93
C ASP A 383 -2.65 -29.08 -8.04
N LEU A 384 -3.38 -28.32 -7.20
CA LEU A 384 -3.29 -26.86 -7.19
C LEU A 384 -1.87 -26.38 -6.84
N ILE A 385 -1.25 -26.97 -5.81
CA ILE A 385 0.12 -26.62 -5.41
C ILE A 385 1.10 -26.87 -6.57
N CYS A 386 1.00 -28.00 -7.26
CA CYS A 386 1.86 -28.33 -8.39
C CYS A 386 1.66 -27.37 -9.57
N HIS A 387 0.45 -26.89 -9.79
CA HIS A 387 0.14 -25.92 -10.86
C HIS A 387 0.47 -24.46 -10.49
N LEU A 388 0.74 -24.16 -9.22
CA LEU A 388 1.29 -22.88 -8.75
C LEU A 388 2.81 -22.91 -8.68
N LEU A 389 3.38 -24.02 -8.21
CA LEU A 389 4.82 -24.25 -8.07
C LEU A 389 5.41 -24.92 -9.32
N CYS A 390 5.22 -24.28 -10.47
CA CYS A 390 5.76 -24.75 -11.75
C CYS A 390 6.38 -23.62 -12.60
N ASP A 391 6.82 -23.98 -13.81
CA ASP A 391 7.35 -23.03 -14.79
C ASP A 391 6.28 -22.00 -15.19
N VAL A 392 6.70 -20.76 -15.42
CA VAL A 392 5.83 -19.58 -15.63
C VAL A 392 4.79 -19.80 -16.73
N GLU A 393 5.19 -20.43 -17.83
CA GLU A 393 4.36 -20.64 -19.03
C GLU A 393 3.13 -21.53 -18.75
N THR A 394 3.26 -22.42 -17.78
CA THR A 394 2.22 -23.38 -17.38
C THR A 394 1.55 -23.04 -16.06
N ARG A 395 2.03 -22.01 -15.36
CA ARG A 395 1.54 -21.63 -14.03
C ARG A 395 0.12 -21.08 -14.12
N LEU A 396 -0.75 -21.55 -13.22
CA LEU A 396 -2.11 -21.00 -13.12
C LEU A 396 -2.05 -19.53 -12.69
N GLY A 397 -2.90 -18.72 -13.32
CA GLY A 397 -2.92 -17.27 -13.11
C GLY A 397 -2.11 -16.48 -14.12
N THR A 398 -1.23 -17.13 -14.90
CA THR A 398 -0.44 -16.46 -15.97
C THR A 398 -1.32 -15.92 -17.08
N ARG A 399 -2.39 -16.64 -17.47
CA ARG A 399 -3.36 -16.16 -18.49
C ARG A 399 -4.57 -15.45 -17.88
N GLY A 400 -4.55 -15.22 -16.56
CA GLY A 400 -5.63 -14.58 -15.82
C GLY A 400 -6.05 -15.38 -14.59
N VAL A 401 -6.54 -14.65 -13.59
CA VAL A 401 -6.96 -15.21 -12.29
C VAL A 401 -8.09 -16.22 -12.40
N GLU A 402 -8.91 -16.16 -13.45
CA GLU A 402 -10.05 -17.07 -13.63
C GLU A 402 -9.60 -18.54 -13.72
N GLU A 403 -8.39 -18.81 -14.19
CA GLU A 403 -7.81 -20.16 -14.19
C GLU A 403 -7.66 -20.74 -12.78
N LEU A 404 -7.35 -19.87 -11.80
CA LEU A 404 -7.29 -20.27 -10.39
C LEU A 404 -8.70 -20.48 -9.84
N LYS A 405 -9.63 -19.57 -10.13
CA LYS A 405 -10.98 -19.60 -9.55
C LYS A 405 -11.79 -20.84 -9.95
N VAL A 406 -11.57 -21.37 -11.15
CA VAL A 406 -12.26 -22.57 -11.66
C VAL A 406 -11.60 -23.88 -11.21
N HIS A 407 -10.43 -23.83 -10.57
CA HIS A 407 -9.71 -25.03 -10.16
C HIS A 407 -10.58 -25.88 -9.19
N PRO A 408 -10.64 -27.22 -9.34
CA PRO A 408 -11.53 -28.09 -8.55
C PRO A 408 -11.40 -27.95 -7.04
N TRP A 409 -10.20 -27.60 -6.55
CA TRP A 409 -9.97 -27.35 -5.12
C TRP A 409 -10.81 -26.19 -4.54
N PHE A 410 -11.23 -25.23 -5.38
CA PHE A 410 -12.09 -24.11 -4.98
C PHE A 410 -13.58 -24.34 -5.26
N ARG A 411 -14.03 -25.57 -5.61
CA ARG A 411 -15.42 -25.85 -6.03
C ARG A 411 -16.51 -25.31 -5.08
N SER A 412 -16.24 -25.25 -3.78
CA SER A 412 -17.17 -24.74 -2.75
C SER A 412 -17.01 -23.25 -2.42
N THR A 413 -16.13 -22.54 -3.11
CA THR A 413 -15.77 -21.14 -2.82
C THR A 413 -16.77 -20.19 -3.49
N GLN A 414 -17.36 -19.30 -2.69
CA GLN A 414 -18.26 -18.25 -3.19
C GLN A 414 -17.46 -16.96 -3.37
N TRP A 415 -16.85 -16.76 -4.54
CA TRP A 415 -15.91 -15.67 -4.80
C TRP A 415 -16.48 -14.26 -4.57
N ASP A 416 -17.70 -14.01 -5.04
CA ASP A 416 -18.32 -12.67 -5.00
C ASP A 416 -18.70 -12.23 -3.57
N PHE A 417 -19.03 -13.20 -2.71
CA PHE A 417 -19.51 -12.97 -1.35
C PHE A 417 -18.46 -13.33 -0.29
N LEU A 418 -17.21 -13.63 -0.68
CA LEU A 418 -16.22 -14.21 0.22
C LEU A 418 -15.95 -13.36 1.47
N TYR A 419 -15.89 -12.03 1.30
CA TYR A 419 -15.71 -11.05 2.38
C TYR A 419 -16.98 -10.73 3.17
N GLU A 420 -18.11 -11.33 2.79
CA GLU A 420 -19.42 -11.17 3.44
C GLU A 420 -19.82 -12.44 4.21
N LEU A 421 -19.16 -13.56 3.94
CA LEU A 421 -19.24 -14.78 4.72
C LEU A 421 -18.54 -14.63 6.07
N GLU A 422 -18.89 -15.50 7.03
CA GLU A 422 -18.10 -15.60 8.26
C GLU A 422 -16.72 -16.19 7.97
N ALA A 423 -15.67 -15.56 8.49
CA ALA A 423 -14.30 -16.01 8.27
C ALA A 423 -14.04 -17.40 8.87
N ALA A 424 -13.20 -18.20 8.21
CA ALA A 424 -12.89 -19.55 8.64
C ALA A 424 -12.18 -19.62 10.00
N TYR A 425 -11.48 -18.57 10.40
CA TYR A 425 -10.95 -18.40 11.75
C TYR A 425 -11.22 -16.98 12.23
N LYS A 426 -11.83 -16.88 13.41
CA LYS A 426 -12.14 -15.60 14.06
C LYS A 426 -11.13 -15.34 15.18
N PRO A 427 -10.25 -14.33 15.05
CA PRO A 427 -9.29 -14.00 16.09
C PRO A 427 -10.00 -13.54 17.35
N THR A 428 -9.48 -13.92 18.51
CA THR A 428 -9.94 -13.36 19.78
C THR A 428 -9.41 -11.93 19.90
N VAL A 429 -10.32 -10.97 20.13
CA VAL A 429 -10.01 -9.54 20.28
C VAL A 429 -10.86 -8.99 21.43
N ASN A 430 -10.20 -8.57 22.52
CA ASN A 430 -10.82 -8.15 23.77
C ASN A 430 -11.05 -6.63 23.89
N GLY A 431 -10.78 -5.87 22.83
CA GLY A 431 -11.00 -4.42 22.74
C GLY A 431 -10.19 -3.75 21.64
N ASP A 432 -10.40 -2.45 21.45
CA ASP A 432 -9.81 -1.70 20.33
C ASP A 432 -8.28 -1.52 20.40
N LEU A 433 -7.69 -1.72 21.58
CA LEU A 433 -6.25 -1.66 21.83
C LEU A 433 -5.62 -3.04 22.01
N ASP A 434 -6.38 -4.12 21.83
CA ASP A 434 -5.89 -5.45 22.08
C ASP A 434 -4.80 -5.82 21.08
N THR A 435 -3.62 -6.18 21.59
CA THR A 435 -2.46 -6.60 20.80
C THR A 435 -2.06 -8.05 21.06
N GLN A 436 -2.95 -8.89 21.63
CA GLN A 436 -2.63 -10.29 21.94
C GLN A 436 -2.29 -11.15 20.71
N ASN A 437 -2.74 -10.74 19.52
CA ASN A 437 -2.44 -11.39 18.25
C ASN A 437 -1.13 -10.93 17.63
N PHE A 438 -0.38 -10.05 18.30
CA PHE A 438 0.94 -9.60 17.89
C PHE A 438 2.03 -10.14 18.83
N GLU A 439 3.25 -10.17 18.31
CA GLU A 439 4.41 -10.47 19.14
C GLU A 439 4.65 -9.33 20.15
N LYS A 440 4.94 -9.71 21.39
CA LYS A 440 5.32 -8.74 22.42
C LYS A 440 6.78 -8.39 22.25
N PHE A 441 7.05 -7.15 21.85
CA PHE A 441 8.40 -6.62 21.84
C PHE A 441 8.70 -6.07 23.23
N PRO A 442 9.85 -6.40 23.85
CA PRO A 442 10.28 -5.69 25.04
C PRO A 442 10.41 -4.20 24.68
N ASP A 443 9.78 -3.34 25.48
CA ASP A 443 9.95 -1.90 25.36
C ASP A 443 11.43 -1.59 25.54
N LEU A 444 12.11 -1.28 24.43
CA LEU A 444 13.45 -0.73 24.48
C LEU A 444 13.32 0.69 25.05
N GLU A 445 13.65 0.81 26.34
CA GLU A 445 13.90 2.02 27.12
C GLU A 445 13.18 3.30 26.69
N GLY A 446 11.98 3.53 27.24
CA GLY A 446 11.38 4.85 27.44
C GLY A 446 11.29 5.81 26.25
N PRO A 447 10.66 6.97 26.41
CA PRO A 447 10.91 8.07 25.48
C PRO A 447 12.40 8.45 25.61
N PRO A 448 13.16 8.62 24.51
CA PRO A 448 14.49 9.19 24.63
C PRO A 448 14.39 10.51 25.40
N SER A 449 15.11 10.61 26.52
CA SER A 449 15.19 11.77 27.40
C SER A 449 16.04 12.89 26.78
N THR A 450 15.80 13.16 25.51
CA THR A 450 16.28 14.33 24.78
C THR A 450 15.15 14.75 23.86
N ILE A 451 14.31 15.66 24.34
CA ILE A 451 13.52 16.53 23.47
C ILE A 451 14.54 17.16 22.51
N PRO A 452 14.49 16.90 21.18
CA PRO A 452 15.26 17.71 20.26
C PRO A 452 14.72 19.14 20.41
N SER A 453 15.55 20.04 20.94
CA SER A 453 15.28 21.48 20.90
C SER A 453 15.12 21.86 19.42
N VAL A 454 13.87 21.93 18.94
CA VAL A 454 13.56 22.42 17.60
C VAL A 454 13.81 23.93 17.62
N GLY A 455 15.01 24.30 17.18
CA GLY A 455 15.32 25.69 16.83
C GLY A 455 14.38 26.22 15.73
N PRO A 456 14.37 27.53 15.49
CA PRO A 456 13.36 28.22 14.68
C PRO A 456 13.10 27.55 13.33
N TRP A 457 11.81 27.50 12.97
CA TRP A 457 11.15 26.82 11.84
C TRP A 457 11.58 27.30 10.43
N ARG A 458 12.87 27.48 10.18
CA ARG A 458 13.47 27.74 8.87
C ARG A 458 14.81 27.00 8.75
N LYS A 459 14.79 25.67 8.79
CA LYS A 459 15.87 24.91 8.14
C LYS A 459 15.41 24.61 6.73
N MET A 460 16.16 25.10 5.75
CA MET A 460 16.01 24.75 4.34
C MET A 460 15.95 23.23 4.20
N LEU A 461 15.15 22.74 3.23
CA LEU A 461 15.12 21.33 2.81
C LEU A 461 16.55 20.78 2.82
N THR A 462 16.82 19.82 3.69
CA THR A 462 18.12 19.16 3.69
C THR A 462 18.23 18.34 2.40
N SER A 463 19.44 18.04 1.92
CA SER A 463 19.60 17.21 0.71
C SER A 463 19.01 15.79 0.86
N LYS A 464 18.63 15.39 2.08
CA LYS A 464 17.95 14.13 2.40
C LYS A 464 16.45 14.21 2.09
N ASP A 465 15.83 15.38 2.31
CA ASP A 465 14.39 15.59 2.12
C ASP A 465 14.00 15.70 0.64
N THR A 466 14.96 16.01 -0.24
CA THR A 466 14.71 16.10 -1.68
C THR A 466 14.30 14.76 -2.29
N ASN A 467 14.72 13.65 -1.68
CA ASN A 467 14.39 12.29 -2.14
C ASN A 467 12.97 11.86 -1.72
N PHE A 468 12.32 12.60 -0.81
CA PHE A 468 11.00 12.27 -0.28
C PHE A 468 9.97 13.40 -0.54
N ILE A 469 10.22 14.22 -1.57
CA ILE A 469 9.26 15.24 -2.04
C ILE A 469 7.97 14.54 -2.50
N GLY A 470 6.82 15.02 -2.06
CA GLY A 470 5.51 14.44 -2.39
C GLY A 470 5.13 13.22 -1.54
N PHE A 471 5.90 12.89 -0.50
CA PHE A 471 5.56 11.80 0.41
C PHE A 471 4.29 12.09 1.23
N THR A 472 3.95 13.35 1.49
CA THR A 472 2.79 13.72 2.32
C THR A 472 1.46 13.44 1.62
N TYR A 473 0.58 12.66 2.26
CA TYR A 473 -0.76 12.31 1.80
C TYR A 473 -1.78 12.46 2.94
N LYS A 474 -3.02 12.81 2.59
CA LYS A 474 -4.17 12.88 3.49
C LYS A 474 -5.41 12.39 2.75
N LYS A 475 -6.00 11.27 3.20
CA LYS A 475 -7.22 10.70 2.61
C LYS A 475 -8.38 11.68 2.80
N SER A 476 -9.10 11.96 1.72
CA SER A 476 -10.17 12.98 1.67
C SER A 476 -11.36 12.63 2.56
N ASP A 477 -11.69 11.35 2.73
CA ASP A 477 -12.86 10.92 3.52
C ASP A 477 -12.71 11.09 5.03
N VAL A 478 -11.48 11.19 5.55
CA VAL A 478 -11.27 11.46 6.99
C VAL A 478 -11.72 12.88 7.37
N LEU A 479 -11.77 13.80 6.40
CA LEU A 479 -12.37 15.10 6.63
C LEU A 479 -13.88 14.99 6.86
N LYS A 480 -14.55 13.99 6.25
CA LYS A 480 -15.99 13.75 6.41
C LYS A 480 -16.33 13.09 7.75
N SER A 481 -15.47 12.26 8.34
CA SER A 481 -15.70 11.68 9.67
C SER A 481 -15.41 12.66 10.82
N MET A 482 -14.46 13.57 10.64
CA MET A 482 -14.28 14.71 11.56
C MET A 482 -15.47 15.67 11.54
N GLU A 483 -16.25 15.72 10.45
CA GLU A 483 -17.48 16.52 10.37
C GLU A 483 -18.64 15.89 11.16
N SER A 484 -18.75 14.56 11.24
CA SER A 484 -19.85 13.88 11.94
C SER A 484 -19.68 13.87 13.47
N SER A 485 -18.45 13.83 13.96
CA SER A 485 -18.13 13.86 15.39
C SER A 485 -18.27 15.24 16.03
N GLY A 486 -18.40 16.31 15.24
CA GLY A 486 -18.55 17.69 15.71
C GLY A 486 -19.98 18.15 16.05
N THR A 487 -21.00 17.28 15.94
CA THR A 487 -22.42 17.68 16.03
C THR A 487 -23.22 17.22 17.25
N ASP A 488 -22.62 16.57 18.26
CA ASP A 488 -23.36 16.17 19.47
C ASP A 488 -23.10 17.09 20.67
N MET A 489 -23.67 18.31 20.62
CA MET A 489 -23.96 19.11 21.81
C MET A 489 -25.28 19.87 21.60
N LYS A 490 -26.36 19.28 22.13
CA LYS A 490 -27.68 19.84 22.51
C LYS A 490 -28.40 20.74 21.49
N LEU A 491 -29.56 20.27 21.00
CA LEU A 491 -30.88 20.91 21.20
C LEU A 491 -32.02 20.00 20.70
N ASN A 492 -33.09 19.94 21.48
CA ASN A 492 -34.34 19.24 21.19
C ASN A 492 -35.18 20.03 20.17
N ASP A 493 -35.96 19.24 19.41
CA ASP A 493 -37.25 19.55 18.79
C ASP A 493 -37.31 20.03 17.32
N SER A 494 -38.45 19.66 16.73
CA SER A 494 -38.86 19.42 15.34
C SER A 494 -38.56 20.49 14.28
N SER A 495 -37.69 20.15 13.32
CA SER A 495 -37.85 20.32 11.85
C SER A 495 -36.51 19.94 11.18
N LYS A 496 -36.37 18.66 10.80
CA LYS A 496 -35.09 18.16 10.25
C LYS A 496 -34.86 18.71 8.84
N ALA A 497 -34.05 19.77 8.73
CA ALA A 497 -33.30 20.06 7.51
C ALA A 497 -32.37 18.87 7.19
N PRO A 498 -32.25 18.44 5.92
CA PRO A 498 -31.50 17.25 5.57
C PRO A 498 -30.01 17.41 5.91
N SER A 499 -29.42 16.35 6.48
CA SER A 499 -27.99 16.31 6.82
C SER A 499 -27.11 16.31 5.57
N LEU A 500 -25.88 16.82 5.69
CA LEU A 500 -24.87 16.95 4.62
C LEU A 500 -24.58 15.67 3.83
N ILE A 501 -24.91 14.49 4.38
CA ILE A 501 -24.78 13.19 3.70
C ILE A 501 -25.68 13.13 2.45
N SER A 502 -26.85 13.78 2.44
CA SER A 502 -27.73 13.84 1.25
C SER A 502 -27.26 14.84 0.19
N LEU A 503 -26.29 15.70 0.52
CA LEU A 503 -25.67 16.64 -0.42
C LEU A 503 -24.33 16.15 -0.96
N LEU A 504 -23.62 15.30 -0.22
CA LEU A 504 -22.27 14.82 -0.57
C LEU A 504 -22.25 13.41 -1.19
N GLY A 505 -23.35 12.66 -1.14
CA GLY A 505 -23.37 11.21 -1.41
C GLY A 505 -23.72 10.71 -2.82
N GLN A 506 -23.95 11.58 -3.81
CA GLN A 506 -24.24 11.14 -5.19
C GLN A 506 -23.52 12.02 -6.21
N ILE A 507 -22.23 11.77 -6.39
CA ILE A 507 -21.55 12.04 -7.66
C ILE A 507 -20.84 10.74 -8.01
N ASP A 508 -21.57 9.83 -8.65
CA ASP A 508 -20.97 8.73 -9.42
C ASP A 508 -20.25 9.36 -10.62
N LEU A 509 -18.93 9.27 -10.64
CA LEU A 509 -18.13 9.52 -11.84
C LEU A 509 -18.20 8.26 -12.71
N GLN A 510 -19.24 8.13 -13.53
CA GLN A 510 -19.15 7.30 -14.74
C GLN A 510 -18.53 8.13 -15.87
N GLU A 511 -17.40 7.64 -16.36
CA GLU A 511 -16.70 8.14 -17.54
C GLU A 511 -17.63 8.15 -18.76
N THR A 512 -17.93 9.34 -19.29
CA THR A 512 -18.45 9.47 -20.65
C THR A 512 -17.29 9.56 -21.63
N ALA A 513 -16.87 8.39 -22.13
CA ALA A 513 -16.09 8.31 -23.34
C ALA A 513 -16.92 8.86 -24.52
N THR A 514 -16.46 9.97 -25.09
CA THR A 514 -17.00 10.54 -26.32
C THR A 514 -16.69 9.63 -27.50
N SER A 515 -17.71 9.04 -28.11
CA SER A 515 -17.62 8.36 -29.40
C SER A 515 -17.42 9.40 -30.52
N GLU A 516 -16.28 9.33 -31.20
CA GLU A 516 -16.04 10.04 -32.46
C GLU A 516 -16.98 9.51 -33.55
N GLY A 517 -17.58 10.43 -34.30
CA GLY A 517 -18.55 10.13 -35.35
C GLY A 517 -17.87 9.67 -36.64
N GLU A 518 -18.34 8.55 -37.17
CA GLU A 518 -18.09 8.12 -38.55
C GLU A 518 -18.85 9.04 -39.54
N GLN A 519 -18.07 9.71 -40.39
CA GLN A 519 -18.57 10.32 -41.62
C GLN A 519 -18.81 9.23 -42.68
N LYS A 520 -20.05 9.12 -43.16
CA LYS A 520 -20.38 8.49 -44.45
C LYS A 520 -19.93 9.43 -45.60
N PRO A 521 -19.32 8.92 -46.68
CA PRO A 521 -19.31 9.62 -47.94
C PRO A 521 -20.54 9.25 -48.77
N GLU A 522 -21.25 10.27 -49.25
CA GLU A 522 -22.09 10.17 -50.45
C GLU A 522 -21.20 10.30 -51.69
N THR A 523 -21.58 9.53 -52.72
CA THR A 523 -21.07 9.43 -54.11
C THR A 523 -19.78 8.68 -54.37
#